data_AF-A0A1Q9NZ00-F1
#
_entry.id   AF-A0A1Q9NZ00-F1
#
_cell.length_a   1.000
_cell.length_b   1.000
_cell.length_c   1.000
_cell.angle_alpha   90.00
_cell.angle_beta   90.00
_cell.angle_gamma   90.00
#
_symmetry.space_group_name_H-M   'P 1'
#
loop_
_entity.id
_entity.type
_entity.pdbx_description
1 polymer ?
#
loop_
_entity_poly.entity_id
_entity_poly.type
_entity_poly.pdbx_seq_one_letter_code
_entity_poly.pdbx_strand_id
1 'polypeptide(L)'
;MPDFEYQKNLAATVLIGEKRYGNPVWGLPYDPYNKFSEGQFRILLMRLQKLLLDPEFKMNQPHTISNGDQVFIIDRPIIDGSMIFVVILQEVDFDDKLIKAITEVVNRRSIYTSKKFYSGLQSLYYQEKEKKEFTSILGASTDPLSALNLLKENTIESESLDQIANLLSIIGTNEELSANVIDTFYITLQMISKISDDQNADIMLDAAFVIASRFLENQDFIHSTELLEKIATKAKTVGRTALEIACRIRTARITKLKGTDNGLDIINILSPIDENNLEEVSQDDREEYYCLQGYGFYLMSNFDTAENLYMMAITTPKSAVYPSMNKAEAHWFIGRLASQNYSPEVATRELITAASIALANGNEAISTLYNHLAAKQELKWSFMLSSAAVISRLEKDLSTSEYQAWLSLSKLLAAYRHADKIHRIKDISNEKNEIISITSNILDQVNTDSSAILNEIVQNLNLIDQGELTIDNELELLKFLSSKISSMTPLPTPIILLIANDGRLIMGGDVLADSWEESISSKDHLFSGALSAIMAILSEVTSSESYLRMVDAGQTQIMIEKSIVCTGALLVDRDLIVIREGLRSIVEFMAINYPRLEEWDGYSIDFSAVRPKVNQVFNDALSAIKNY
;
A
#
# COMPACT_ATOMS: atom_id res chain seq x y z
N MET A 1 9.33 36.20 -20.12
CA MET A 1 9.45 36.31 -18.65
C MET A 1 9.11 37.73 -18.23
N PRO A 2 8.01 37.90 -17.48
CA PRO A 2 7.97 38.90 -16.41
C PRO A 2 7.44 38.32 -15.07
N ASP A 3 8.26 38.54 -14.04
CA ASP A 3 8.00 38.84 -12.62
C ASP A 3 7.15 37.90 -11.72
N PHE A 4 7.90 37.00 -11.08
CA PHE A 4 7.60 36.17 -9.90
C PHE A 4 7.44 36.95 -8.57
N GLU A 5 6.99 38.21 -8.58
CA GLU A 5 6.93 39.04 -7.34
C GLU A 5 5.61 38.95 -6.55
N TYR A 6 4.59 38.24 -7.07
CA TYR A 6 3.25 38.18 -6.45
C TYR A 6 3.02 37.04 -5.45
N GLN A 7 4.01 36.16 -5.19
CA GLN A 7 3.87 34.99 -4.29
C GLN A 7 4.23 35.25 -2.81
N LYS A 8 4.53 36.48 -2.39
CA LYS A 8 5.12 36.74 -1.06
C LYS A 8 4.16 36.68 0.14
N ASN A 9 2.84 36.66 -0.04
CA ASN A 9 1.91 36.95 1.06
C ASN A 9 1.00 35.79 1.52
N LEU A 10 1.35 34.53 1.25
CA LEU A 10 0.68 33.41 1.93
C LEU A 10 1.71 32.53 2.64
N ALA A 11 1.93 32.75 3.93
CA ALA A 11 2.84 31.93 4.73
C ALA A 11 2.05 30.88 5.52
N ALA A 12 1.38 29.96 4.82
CA ALA A 12 0.43 29.03 5.43
C ALA A 12 1.03 27.63 5.64
N THR A 13 0.80 27.01 6.80
CA THR A 13 0.96 25.57 7.02
C THR A 13 -0.42 25.00 7.34
N VAL A 14 -0.87 24.01 6.56
CA VAL A 14 -2.13 23.31 6.79
C VAL A 14 -1.84 22.00 7.49
N LEU A 15 -2.54 21.77 8.60
CA LEU A 15 -2.52 20.52 9.34
C LEU A 15 -3.91 19.90 9.28
N ILE A 16 -3.98 18.72 8.67
CA ILE A 16 -5.17 17.88 8.63
C ILE A 16 -4.94 16.75 9.61
N GLY A 17 -5.77 16.60 10.63
CA GLY A 17 -5.54 15.58 11.64
C GLY A 17 -6.77 14.90 12.21
N GLU A 18 -6.60 13.66 12.67
CA GLU A 18 -7.66 12.85 13.26
C GLU A 18 -7.81 13.12 14.76
N LYS A 19 -9.03 13.35 15.27
CA LYS A 19 -9.30 13.45 16.72
C LYS A 19 -9.86 12.13 17.24
N ARG A 20 -9.18 11.49 18.19
CA ARG A 20 -9.67 10.31 18.90
C ARG A 20 -9.60 10.58 20.41
N TYR A 21 -10.72 10.43 21.12
CA TYR A 21 -10.82 10.66 22.57
C TYR A 21 -10.27 12.02 23.07
N GLY A 22 -10.53 13.10 22.35
CA GLY A 22 -10.10 14.43 22.76
C GLY A 22 -8.69 14.85 22.33
N ASN A 23 -7.86 13.91 21.83
CA ASN A 23 -6.49 14.18 21.39
C ASN A 23 -6.33 14.08 19.85
N PRO A 24 -5.57 14.97 19.21
CA PRO A 24 -5.19 14.81 17.81
C PRO A 24 -4.14 13.70 17.66
N VAL A 25 -4.46 12.66 16.86
CA VAL A 25 -3.69 11.40 16.75
C VAL A 25 -2.64 11.44 15.64
N TRP A 26 -2.81 12.28 14.61
CA TRP A 26 -1.79 12.56 13.59
C TRP A 26 -2.17 13.81 12.82
N GLY A 27 -1.19 14.50 12.23
CA GLY A 27 -1.40 15.69 11.39
C GLY A 27 -0.52 15.60 10.14
N LEU A 28 -1.06 15.85 8.95
CA LEU A 28 -0.26 16.02 7.73
C LEU A 28 0.07 17.51 7.56
N PRO A 29 1.29 17.97 7.92
CA PRO A 29 1.72 19.32 7.59
C PRO A 29 1.93 19.42 6.08
N TYR A 30 1.32 20.43 5.48
CA TYR A 30 1.65 20.83 4.13
C TYR A 30 2.01 22.30 4.12
N ASP A 31 3.31 22.53 3.92
CA ASP A 31 3.88 23.83 3.62
C ASP A 31 4.13 23.90 2.11
N PRO A 32 3.29 24.62 1.35
CA PRO A 32 3.44 24.73 -0.10
C PRO A 32 4.74 25.42 -0.54
N TYR A 33 5.48 26.04 0.37
CA TYR A 33 6.71 26.77 0.06
C TYR A 33 7.98 26.09 0.61
N ASN A 34 7.86 24.91 1.23
CA ASN A 34 8.98 24.16 1.82
C ASN A 34 9.90 25.02 2.72
N LYS A 35 9.34 26.01 3.42
CA LYS A 35 10.05 26.90 4.35
C LYS A 35 10.40 26.21 5.67
N PHE A 36 9.63 25.21 6.08
CA PHE A 36 9.86 24.48 7.33
C PHE A 36 10.57 23.14 7.11
N SER A 37 11.63 22.90 7.89
CA SER A 37 12.26 21.58 8.03
C SER A 37 11.40 20.64 8.88
N GLU A 38 11.60 19.32 8.75
CA GLU A 38 10.89 18.31 9.54
C GLU A 38 10.98 18.56 11.06
N GLY A 39 12.15 19.00 11.55
CA GLY A 39 12.36 19.36 12.95
C GLY A 39 11.52 20.56 13.40
N GLN A 40 11.36 21.58 12.54
CA GLN A 40 10.52 22.74 12.83
C GLN A 40 9.03 22.37 12.82
N PHE A 41 8.60 21.43 11.97
CA PHE A 41 7.23 20.91 11.99
C PHE A 41 6.90 20.17 13.27
N ARG A 42 7.81 19.33 13.79
CA ARG A 42 7.58 18.63 15.07
C ARG A 42 7.40 19.62 16.23
N ILE A 43 8.20 20.69 16.27
CA ILE A 43 8.07 21.75 17.28
C ILE A 43 6.72 22.48 17.17
N LEU A 44 6.27 22.77 15.95
CA LEU A 44 4.99 23.43 15.69
C LEU A 44 3.80 22.56 16.11
N LEU A 45 3.84 21.26 15.79
CA LEU A 45 2.84 20.27 16.20
C LEU A 45 2.70 20.19 17.72
N MET A 46 3.81 20.10 18.45
CA MET A 46 3.79 20.07 19.92
C MET A 46 3.17 21.33 20.53
N ARG A 47 3.42 22.50 19.93
CA ARG A 47 2.86 23.79 20.39
C ARG A 47 1.36 23.90 20.14
N LEU A 48 0.90 23.43 18.99
CA LEU A 48 -0.53 23.38 18.66
C LEU A 48 -1.28 22.38 19.53
N GLN A 49 -0.70 21.21 19.82
CA GLN A 49 -1.27 20.29 20.79
C GLN A 49 -1.47 20.97 22.14
N LYS A 50 -0.48 21.74 22.60
CA LYS A 50 -0.59 22.52 23.84
C LYS A 50 -1.70 23.58 23.79
N LEU A 51 -1.85 24.30 22.67
CA LEU A 51 -2.91 25.29 22.46
C LEU A 51 -4.31 24.65 22.44
N LEU A 52 -4.46 23.49 21.77
CA LEU A 52 -5.73 22.77 21.67
C LEU A 52 -6.16 22.11 23.00
N LEU A 53 -5.22 21.90 23.92
CA LEU A 53 -5.46 21.39 25.27
C LEU A 53 -5.74 22.51 26.29
N ASP A 54 -5.64 23.77 25.88
CA ASP A 54 -5.96 24.92 26.74
C ASP A 54 -7.48 25.01 26.98
N PRO A 55 -7.96 25.01 28.23
CA PRO A 55 -9.39 25.09 28.54
C PRO A 55 -10.06 26.41 28.08
N GLU A 56 -9.30 27.48 27.84
CA GLU A 56 -9.83 28.74 27.32
C GLU A 56 -9.90 28.79 25.79
N PHE A 57 -9.44 27.73 25.11
CA PHE A 57 -9.40 27.65 23.66
C PHE A 57 -10.80 27.76 23.03
N LYS A 58 -10.95 28.68 22.07
CA LYS A 58 -12.15 28.87 21.26
C LYS A 58 -11.85 28.64 19.79
N MET A 59 -12.67 27.79 19.16
CA MET A 59 -12.69 27.60 17.71
C MET A 59 -13.10 28.89 17.00
N ASN A 60 -12.65 29.05 15.76
CA ASN A 60 -12.98 30.12 14.81
C ASN A 60 -12.52 31.50 15.31
N GLN A 61 -11.43 31.52 16.08
CA GLN A 61 -10.79 32.75 16.55
C GLN A 61 -9.28 32.69 16.29
N PRO A 62 -8.63 33.83 16.00
CA PRO A 62 -7.19 33.89 15.86
C PRO A 62 -6.50 33.77 17.23
N HIS A 63 -5.46 32.96 17.29
CA HIS A 63 -4.64 32.72 18.47
C HIS A 63 -3.18 33.02 18.16
N THR A 64 -2.45 33.62 19.09
CA THR A 64 -1.01 33.86 18.90
C THR A 64 -0.22 32.79 19.64
N ILE A 65 0.63 32.05 18.93
CA ILE A 65 1.54 31.10 19.57
C ILE A 65 2.81 31.81 20.05
N SER A 66 3.54 31.18 20.96
CA SER A 66 4.67 31.77 21.71
C SER A 66 5.82 32.38 20.88
N ASN A 67 5.85 32.14 19.56
CA ASN A 67 6.84 32.69 18.64
C ASN A 67 6.35 33.96 17.91
N GLY A 68 5.11 34.43 18.17
CA GLY A 68 4.51 35.59 17.51
C GLY A 68 3.60 35.23 16.33
N ASP A 69 3.66 34.00 15.83
CA ASP A 69 2.82 33.56 14.70
C ASP A 69 1.33 33.50 15.08
N GLN A 70 0.45 33.86 14.14
CA GLN A 70 -1.01 33.75 14.30
C GLN A 70 -1.55 32.42 13.75
N VAL A 71 -2.46 31.81 14.49
CA VAL A 71 -3.06 30.51 14.20
C VAL A 71 -4.56 30.67 14.17
N PHE A 72 -5.23 30.11 13.16
CA PHE A 72 -6.68 30.12 13.05
C PHE A 72 -7.22 28.71 12.80
N ILE A 73 -8.17 28.29 13.64
CA ILE A 73 -8.67 26.91 13.70
C ILE A 73 -10.17 26.95 13.50
N ILE A 74 -10.71 26.20 12.52
CA ILE A 74 -11.98 26.58 11.87
C ILE A 74 -13.12 25.54 11.99
N ASP A 75 -12.93 24.28 12.42
CA ASP A 75 -14.07 23.35 12.50
C ASP A 75 -14.06 22.21 13.56
N ARG A 76 -15.27 21.68 13.84
CA ARG A 76 -15.71 20.74 14.91
C ARG A 76 -15.95 19.28 14.43
N PRO A 77 -15.90 18.30 15.36
CA PRO A 77 -16.10 16.87 15.09
C PRO A 77 -17.55 16.52 14.76
N ILE A 78 -17.78 15.70 13.73
CA ILE A 78 -19.03 14.96 13.54
C ILE A 78 -18.84 13.57 14.17
N ILE A 79 -19.87 13.07 14.84
CA ILE A 79 -19.85 11.91 15.76
C ILE A 79 -19.39 10.58 15.12
N ASP A 80 -19.20 10.51 13.80
CA ASP A 80 -18.63 9.35 13.09
C ASP A 80 -17.47 9.69 12.12
N GLY A 81 -16.87 10.89 12.22
CA GLY A 81 -15.83 11.32 11.28
C GLY A 81 -14.82 12.26 11.93
N SER A 82 -13.66 11.72 12.23
CA SER A 82 -12.57 12.30 13.00
C SER A 82 -11.63 13.15 12.12
N MET A 83 -11.98 14.42 11.81
CA MET A 83 -11.02 15.36 11.19
C MET A 83 -11.07 16.75 11.83
N ILE A 84 -9.89 17.32 12.12
CA ILE A 84 -9.68 18.72 12.51
C ILE A 84 -8.87 19.41 11.40
N PHE A 85 -9.34 20.58 10.95
CA PHE A 85 -8.59 21.47 10.07
C PHE A 85 -7.93 22.58 10.91
N VAL A 86 -6.60 22.62 10.89
CA VAL A 86 -5.81 23.68 11.52
C VAL A 86 -5.02 24.41 10.43
N VAL A 87 -5.25 25.72 10.30
CA VAL A 87 -4.56 26.58 9.33
C VAL A 87 -3.68 27.57 10.10
N ILE A 88 -2.37 27.50 9.92
CA ILE A 88 -1.40 28.38 10.58
C ILE A 88 -0.91 29.36 9.53
N LEU A 89 -0.97 30.67 9.80
CA LEU A 89 -0.50 31.71 8.86
C LEU A 89 0.55 32.58 9.56
N GLN A 90 1.73 32.72 8.95
CA GLN A 90 2.75 33.63 9.43
C GLN A 90 2.41 35.09 9.06
N GLU A 91 2.65 36.02 10.00
CA GLU A 91 2.30 37.44 9.96
C GLU A 91 2.56 38.08 8.59
N VAL A 92 1.51 38.34 7.81
CA VAL A 92 1.08 39.67 7.35
C VAL A 92 -0.41 39.57 6.96
N ASP A 93 -1.28 40.24 7.72
CA ASP A 93 -2.71 40.51 7.48
C ASP A 93 -3.68 39.32 7.33
N PHE A 94 -4.21 38.88 8.48
CA PHE A 94 -5.48 38.18 8.58
C PHE A 94 -6.64 39.13 8.23
N ASP A 95 -6.83 39.43 6.94
CA ASP A 95 -7.98 40.23 6.53
C ASP A 95 -9.29 39.39 6.54
N ASP A 96 -10.43 40.04 6.75
CA ASP A 96 -11.76 39.39 6.79
C ASP A 96 -12.07 38.61 5.50
N LYS A 97 -11.40 38.96 4.39
CA LYS A 97 -11.58 38.34 3.09
C LYS A 97 -10.86 36.99 3.01
N LEU A 98 -9.66 36.88 3.57
CA LEU A 98 -8.92 35.62 3.72
C LEU A 98 -9.69 34.69 4.65
N ILE A 99 -10.20 35.19 5.78
CA ILE A 99 -11.04 34.41 6.70
C ILE A 99 -12.26 33.83 5.99
N LYS A 100 -12.98 34.66 5.22
CA LYS A 100 -14.13 34.22 4.43
C LYS A 100 -13.74 33.19 3.38
N ALA A 101 -12.67 33.43 2.62
CA ALA A 101 -12.18 32.51 1.61
C ALA A 101 -11.80 31.15 2.23
N ILE A 102 -11.09 31.12 3.35
CA ILE A 102 -10.75 29.89 4.06
C ILE A 102 -12.03 29.16 4.51
N THR A 103 -12.94 29.88 5.18
CA THR A 103 -14.19 29.31 5.71
C THR A 103 -15.03 28.72 4.58
N GLU A 104 -15.11 29.40 3.44
CA GLU A 104 -15.87 28.95 2.28
C GLU A 104 -15.24 27.73 1.61
N VAL A 105 -13.91 27.69 1.49
CA VAL A 105 -13.16 26.53 1.00
C VAL A 105 -13.44 25.32 1.89
N VAL A 106 -13.27 25.44 3.21
CA VAL A 106 -13.54 24.35 4.17
C VAL A 106 -15.00 23.87 4.10
N ASN A 107 -15.97 24.79 3.98
CA ASN A 107 -17.39 24.45 3.93
C ASN A 107 -17.84 23.74 2.64
N ARG A 108 -17.03 23.72 1.58
CA ARG A 108 -17.36 23.06 0.30
C ARG A 108 -17.32 21.52 0.36
N ARG A 109 -17.11 20.91 1.54
CA ARG A 109 -17.21 19.45 1.87
C ARG A 109 -16.46 18.48 0.93
N SER A 110 -15.64 18.97 0.01
CA SER A 110 -14.97 18.21 -1.05
C SER A 110 -13.44 18.33 -0.98
N ILE A 111 -12.92 18.74 0.17
CA ILE A 111 -11.50 18.99 0.44
C ILE A 111 -10.95 17.84 1.28
N TYR A 112 -10.30 16.90 0.59
CA TYR A 112 -9.66 15.73 1.19
C TYR A 112 -8.12 15.81 1.12
N THR A 113 -7.56 16.88 0.53
CA THR A 113 -6.11 17.12 0.44
C THR A 113 -5.74 18.57 0.63
N SER A 114 -4.53 18.80 1.16
CA SER A 114 -3.91 20.12 1.28
C SER A 114 -3.79 20.83 -0.06
N LYS A 115 -3.41 20.11 -1.14
CA LYS A 115 -3.29 20.66 -2.49
C LYS A 115 -4.60 21.28 -3.00
N LYS A 116 -5.74 20.60 -2.77
CA LYS A 116 -7.08 21.07 -3.17
C LYS A 116 -7.58 22.25 -2.32
N PHE A 117 -7.17 22.30 -1.06
CA PHE A 117 -7.39 23.45 -0.17
C PHE A 117 -6.68 24.71 -0.70
N TYR A 118 -5.39 24.61 -1.03
CA TYR A 118 -4.61 25.75 -1.54
C TYR A 118 -5.07 26.25 -2.90
N SER A 119 -5.43 25.36 -3.83
CA SER A 119 -5.96 25.78 -5.14
C SER A 119 -7.29 26.52 -5.00
N GLY A 120 -8.18 26.04 -4.11
CA GLY A 120 -9.44 26.72 -3.81
C GLY A 120 -9.23 28.07 -3.14
N LEU A 121 -8.27 28.15 -2.21
CA LEU A 121 -7.91 29.39 -1.53
C LEU A 121 -7.32 30.43 -2.49
N GLN A 122 -6.41 30.01 -3.37
CA GLN A 122 -5.78 30.88 -4.36
C GLN A 122 -6.80 31.45 -5.35
N SER A 123 -7.78 30.63 -5.74
CA SER A 123 -8.91 31.05 -6.58
C SER A 123 -9.81 32.09 -5.90
N LEU A 124 -10.12 31.92 -4.60
CA LEU A 124 -11.01 32.85 -3.90
C LEU A 124 -10.30 34.12 -3.40
N TYR A 125 -9.04 34.01 -2.99
CA TYR A 125 -8.32 35.11 -2.34
C TYR A 125 -7.59 36.03 -3.34
N TYR A 126 -6.87 35.46 -4.30
CA TYR A 126 -5.99 36.23 -5.20
C TYR A 126 -6.62 36.63 -6.54
N GLN A 127 -7.58 35.87 -7.07
CA GLN A 127 -8.20 36.19 -8.37
C GLN A 127 -9.23 37.34 -8.32
N GLU A 128 -9.45 37.97 -7.17
CA GLU A 128 -10.41 39.06 -7.04
C GLU A 128 -9.96 40.38 -7.71
N LYS A 129 -8.66 40.53 -8.04
CA LYS A 129 -8.13 41.70 -8.76
C LYS A 129 -8.26 41.53 -10.28
N GLU A 130 -8.05 40.32 -10.81
CA GLU A 130 -8.31 39.97 -12.22
C GLU A 130 -9.81 39.82 -12.50
N LYS A 131 -10.61 39.40 -11.50
CA LYS A 131 -12.07 39.37 -11.61
C LYS A 131 -12.68 40.74 -11.90
N LYS A 132 -12.06 41.88 -11.56
CA LYS A 132 -12.69 43.20 -11.79
C LYS A 132 -12.73 43.64 -13.25
N GLU A 133 -11.88 43.10 -14.12
CA GLU A 133 -12.01 43.28 -15.57
C GLU A 133 -12.79 42.14 -16.23
N PHE A 134 -12.82 40.94 -15.63
CA PHE A 134 -13.57 39.78 -16.15
C PHE A 134 -15.07 39.75 -15.74
N THR A 135 -15.45 40.38 -14.63
CA THR A 135 -16.84 40.42 -14.11
C THR A 135 -17.79 41.28 -14.90
N SER A 136 -17.31 42.16 -15.80
CA SER A 136 -18.21 42.87 -16.71
C SER A 136 -18.81 41.95 -17.78
N ILE A 137 -18.19 40.79 -18.05
CA ILE A 137 -18.69 39.79 -19.01
C ILE A 137 -19.36 38.61 -18.28
N LEU A 138 -18.84 38.19 -17.12
CA LEU A 138 -19.40 37.10 -16.29
C LEU A 138 -20.67 37.47 -15.49
N GLY A 139 -21.08 38.73 -15.47
CA GLY A 139 -22.27 39.19 -14.73
C GLY A 139 -23.61 38.59 -15.18
N ALA A 140 -23.65 37.79 -16.24
CA ALA A 140 -24.88 37.22 -16.80
C ALA A 140 -25.04 35.69 -16.62
N SER A 141 -24.03 34.93 -16.21
CA SER A 141 -24.11 33.46 -16.11
C SER A 141 -23.26 32.90 -14.98
N THR A 142 -23.92 32.63 -13.85
CA THR A 142 -23.31 31.99 -12.68
C THR A 142 -23.68 30.51 -12.52
N ASP A 143 -24.63 30.01 -13.31
CA ASP A 143 -25.06 28.60 -13.26
C ASP A 143 -24.74 27.85 -14.57
N PRO A 144 -24.48 26.53 -14.50
CA PRO A 144 -24.15 25.68 -15.65
C PRO A 144 -25.15 25.72 -16.81
N LEU A 145 -26.44 25.90 -16.53
CA LEU A 145 -27.48 25.91 -17.55
C LEU A 145 -27.46 27.23 -18.34
N SER A 146 -27.30 28.36 -17.65
CA SER A 146 -27.11 29.67 -18.28
C SER A 146 -25.82 29.73 -19.10
N ALA A 147 -24.73 29.09 -18.63
CA ALA A 147 -23.47 29.00 -19.38
C ALA A 147 -23.65 28.20 -20.69
N LEU A 148 -24.40 27.10 -20.62
CA LEU A 148 -24.73 26.30 -21.80
C LEU A 148 -25.65 27.06 -22.76
N ASN A 149 -26.66 27.77 -22.26
CA ASN A 149 -27.56 28.56 -23.09
C ASN A 149 -26.82 29.70 -23.80
N LEU A 150 -25.87 30.36 -23.13
CA LEU A 150 -24.99 31.35 -23.77
C LEU A 150 -24.16 30.74 -24.90
N LEU A 151 -23.58 29.55 -24.69
CA LEU A 151 -22.85 28.85 -25.75
C LEU A 151 -23.73 28.40 -26.93
N LYS A 152 -25.05 28.21 -26.70
CA LYS A 152 -26.04 27.89 -27.75
C LYS A 152 -26.51 29.14 -28.51
N GLU A 153 -26.73 30.24 -27.78
CA GLU A 153 -27.30 31.49 -28.30
C GLU A 153 -26.26 32.36 -29.02
N ASN A 154 -25.02 32.37 -28.54
CA ASN A 154 -23.93 33.08 -29.20
C ASN A 154 -23.42 32.24 -30.36
N THR A 155 -23.31 32.84 -31.55
CA THR A 155 -22.58 32.22 -32.65
C THR A 155 -21.13 32.10 -32.22
N ILE A 156 -20.75 30.87 -31.86
CA ILE A 156 -19.44 30.36 -31.43
C ILE A 156 -18.26 30.83 -32.31
N GLU A 157 -18.53 31.49 -33.43
CA GLU A 157 -17.57 32.05 -34.38
C GLU A 157 -16.97 33.40 -33.95
N SER A 158 -17.57 34.11 -32.99
CA SER A 158 -17.15 35.48 -32.62
C SER A 158 -16.50 35.63 -31.25
N GLU A 159 -16.50 34.60 -30.40
CA GLU A 159 -15.94 34.66 -29.04
C GLU A 159 -14.52 34.12 -28.93
N SER A 160 -13.77 34.59 -27.91
CA SER A 160 -12.42 34.12 -27.64
C SER A 160 -12.41 32.70 -27.07
N LEU A 161 -11.38 31.91 -27.42
CA LEU A 161 -11.23 30.52 -26.92
C LEU A 161 -11.20 30.44 -25.39
N ASP A 162 -10.64 31.44 -24.70
CA ASP A 162 -10.56 31.49 -23.25
C ASP A 162 -11.94 31.67 -22.59
N GLN A 163 -12.82 32.49 -23.18
CA GLN A 163 -14.19 32.66 -22.69
C GLN A 163 -14.98 31.36 -22.82
N ILE A 164 -14.83 30.70 -23.96
CA ILE A 164 -15.48 29.40 -24.23
C ILE A 164 -14.98 28.32 -23.27
N ALA A 165 -13.67 28.22 -23.06
CA ALA A 165 -13.08 27.21 -22.17
C ALA A 165 -13.50 27.42 -20.70
N ASN A 166 -13.67 28.67 -20.27
CA ASN A 166 -14.20 29.00 -18.94
C ASN A 166 -15.67 28.57 -18.80
N LEU A 167 -16.52 28.85 -19.81
CA LEU A 167 -17.93 28.42 -19.80
C LEU A 167 -18.06 26.89 -19.77
N LEU A 168 -17.23 26.17 -20.54
CA LEU A 168 -17.18 24.70 -20.50
C LEU A 168 -16.70 24.17 -19.14
N SER A 169 -15.71 24.81 -18.53
CA SER A 169 -15.26 24.44 -17.18
C SER A 169 -16.38 24.61 -16.16
N ILE A 170 -17.16 25.70 -16.23
CA ILE A 170 -18.35 25.92 -15.39
C ILE A 170 -19.38 24.80 -15.61
N ILE A 171 -19.65 24.41 -16.86
CA ILE A 171 -20.55 23.30 -17.18
C ILE A 171 -20.05 21.99 -16.56
N GLY A 172 -18.74 21.72 -16.64
CA GLY A 172 -18.12 20.52 -16.07
C GLY A 172 -18.15 20.43 -14.54
N THR A 173 -18.43 21.53 -13.84
CA THR A 173 -18.66 21.52 -12.38
C THR A 173 -20.06 21.04 -11.99
N ASN A 174 -21.00 20.89 -12.94
CA ASN A 174 -22.34 20.39 -12.64
C ASN A 174 -22.35 18.88 -12.41
N GLU A 175 -22.93 18.46 -11.29
CA GLU A 175 -23.13 17.04 -10.95
C GLU A 175 -24.25 16.39 -11.79
N GLU A 176 -25.24 17.17 -12.24
CA GLU A 176 -26.38 16.70 -13.04
C GLU A 176 -26.28 17.18 -14.50
N LEU A 177 -25.38 16.59 -15.28
CA LEU A 177 -25.31 16.80 -16.74
C LEU A 177 -26.43 16.07 -17.52
N SER A 178 -27.29 15.33 -16.83
CA SER A 178 -28.24 14.35 -17.36
C SER A 178 -29.30 14.93 -18.32
N ALA A 179 -29.64 16.22 -18.23
CA ALA A 179 -30.65 16.83 -19.10
C ALA A 179 -30.09 17.43 -20.41
N ASN A 180 -28.77 17.65 -20.54
CA ASN A 180 -28.17 18.39 -21.67
C ASN A 180 -26.86 17.78 -22.19
N VAL A 181 -26.70 16.47 -22.04
CA VAL A 181 -25.52 15.69 -22.47
C VAL A 181 -25.17 15.95 -23.94
N ILE A 182 -26.18 15.87 -24.82
CA ILE A 182 -26.01 15.97 -26.27
C ILE A 182 -25.46 17.34 -26.69
N ASP A 183 -26.04 18.42 -26.16
CA ASP A 183 -25.63 19.77 -26.52
C ASP A 183 -24.24 20.10 -25.99
N THR A 184 -23.95 19.72 -24.74
CA THR A 184 -22.63 19.91 -24.13
C THR A 184 -21.56 19.16 -24.92
N PHE A 185 -21.87 17.92 -25.35
CA PHE A 185 -20.99 17.10 -26.17
C PHE A 185 -20.70 17.76 -27.53
N TYR A 186 -21.73 18.12 -28.31
CA TYR A 186 -21.54 18.70 -29.64
C TYR A 186 -20.81 20.04 -29.59
N ILE A 187 -21.13 20.89 -28.62
CA ILE A 187 -20.44 22.17 -28.43
C ILE A 187 -18.96 21.90 -28.14
N THR A 188 -18.64 21.03 -27.17
CA THR A 188 -17.25 20.69 -26.83
C THR A 188 -16.48 20.15 -28.03
N LEU A 189 -17.09 19.27 -28.82
CA LEU A 189 -16.49 18.66 -30.01
C LEU A 189 -16.23 19.69 -31.12
N GLN A 190 -17.17 20.62 -31.33
CA GLN A 190 -16.97 21.74 -32.26
C GLN A 190 -15.79 22.61 -31.81
N MET A 191 -15.64 22.90 -30.52
CA MET A 191 -14.54 23.72 -30.02
C MET A 191 -13.17 23.07 -30.18
N ILE A 192 -13.06 21.76 -29.91
CA ILE A 192 -11.80 21.02 -30.13
C ILE A 192 -11.37 21.14 -31.60
N SER A 193 -12.32 21.10 -32.53
CA SER A 193 -12.00 21.21 -33.97
C SER A 193 -11.58 22.63 -34.40
N LYS A 194 -11.88 23.68 -33.61
CA LYS A 194 -11.48 25.07 -33.86
C LYS A 194 -10.06 25.41 -33.40
N ILE A 195 -9.42 24.55 -32.60
CA ILE A 195 -8.06 24.77 -32.11
C ILE A 195 -7.09 24.78 -33.31
N SER A 196 -6.64 25.96 -33.70
CA SER A 196 -5.80 26.21 -34.88
C SER A 196 -4.37 26.66 -34.54
N ASP A 197 -4.16 27.27 -33.37
CA ASP A 197 -2.86 27.75 -32.87
C ASP A 197 -2.51 27.18 -31.48
N ASP A 198 -1.21 26.99 -31.21
CA ASP A 198 -0.68 26.36 -29.97
C ASP A 198 -0.93 27.18 -28.69
N GLN A 199 -1.01 28.51 -28.75
CA GLN A 199 -1.00 29.37 -27.55
C GLN A 199 -2.25 29.24 -26.64
N ASN A 200 -3.41 28.92 -27.20
CA ASN A 200 -4.68 28.81 -26.44
C ASN A 200 -5.26 27.39 -26.46
N ALA A 201 -4.51 26.42 -26.98
CA ALA A 201 -4.92 25.01 -27.03
C ALA A 201 -5.03 24.41 -25.62
N ASP A 202 -4.15 24.81 -24.70
CA ASP A 202 -4.01 24.22 -23.38
C ASP A 202 -5.29 24.33 -22.53
N ILE A 203 -5.82 25.55 -22.37
CA ILE A 203 -6.99 25.84 -21.54
C ILE A 203 -8.23 25.13 -22.11
N MET A 204 -8.37 25.13 -23.43
CA MET A 204 -9.49 24.49 -24.11
C MET A 204 -9.45 22.96 -24.00
N LEU A 205 -8.26 22.35 -24.13
CA LEU A 205 -8.08 20.92 -23.97
C LEU A 205 -8.31 20.47 -22.52
N ASP A 206 -7.89 21.28 -21.54
CA ASP A 206 -8.16 21.01 -20.12
C ASP A 206 -9.65 21.06 -19.81
N ALA A 207 -10.35 22.09 -20.31
CA ALA A 207 -11.81 22.21 -20.16
C ALA A 207 -12.55 21.02 -20.80
N ALA A 208 -12.14 20.64 -22.02
CA ALA A 208 -12.71 19.47 -22.70
C ALA A 208 -12.45 18.17 -21.94
N PHE A 209 -11.26 18.02 -21.33
CA PHE A 209 -10.91 16.86 -20.53
C PHE A 209 -11.75 16.74 -19.25
N VAL A 210 -12.07 17.87 -18.61
CA VAL A 210 -13.00 17.92 -17.46
C VAL A 210 -14.38 17.43 -17.87
N ILE A 211 -14.91 17.90 -19.01
CA ILE A 211 -16.21 17.44 -19.55
C ILE A 211 -16.19 15.94 -19.86
N ALA A 212 -15.15 15.46 -20.54
CA ALA A 212 -15.02 14.04 -20.88
C ALA A 212 -14.92 13.14 -19.63
N SER A 213 -14.23 13.60 -18.60
CA SER A 213 -14.14 12.93 -17.30
C SER A 213 -15.49 12.92 -16.57
N ARG A 214 -16.28 13.99 -16.70
CA ARG A 214 -17.62 14.04 -16.12
C ARG A 214 -18.60 13.08 -16.81
N PHE A 215 -18.52 12.95 -18.13
CA PHE A 215 -19.28 11.91 -18.84
C PHE A 215 -18.88 10.50 -18.39
N LEU A 216 -17.60 10.27 -18.14
CA LEU A 216 -17.11 9.00 -17.59
C LEU A 216 -17.71 8.71 -16.20
N GLU A 217 -17.68 9.70 -15.29
CA GLU A 217 -18.27 9.59 -13.94
C GLU A 217 -19.78 9.30 -13.99
N ASN A 218 -20.49 9.89 -14.94
CA ASN A 218 -21.91 9.64 -15.20
C ASN A 218 -22.19 8.35 -15.99
N GLN A 219 -21.17 7.52 -16.23
CA GLN A 219 -21.24 6.27 -16.99
C GLN A 219 -21.69 6.44 -18.45
N ASP A 220 -21.58 7.65 -19.01
CA ASP A 220 -21.78 7.91 -20.43
C ASP A 220 -20.51 7.59 -21.21
N PHE A 221 -20.31 6.29 -21.41
CA PHE A 221 -19.11 5.79 -22.04
C PHE A 221 -19.00 6.10 -23.52
N ILE A 222 -20.10 6.41 -24.22
CA ILE A 222 -20.07 6.71 -25.66
C ILE A 222 -19.46 8.09 -25.86
N HIS A 223 -20.07 9.11 -25.26
CA HIS A 223 -19.62 10.49 -25.42
C HIS A 223 -18.25 10.72 -24.77
N SER A 224 -17.97 10.07 -23.63
CA SER A 224 -16.65 10.14 -22.99
C SER A 224 -15.55 9.56 -23.89
N THR A 225 -15.76 8.38 -24.48
CA THR A 225 -14.76 7.75 -25.38
C THR A 225 -14.45 8.66 -26.57
N GLU A 226 -15.49 9.17 -27.24
CA GLU A 226 -15.30 10.00 -28.43
C GLU A 226 -14.57 11.31 -28.11
N LEU A 227 -14.91 11.98 -27.00
CA LEU A 227 -14.18 13.18 -26.58
C LEU A 227 -12.73 12.86 -26.21
N LEU A 228 -12.47 11.81 -25.43
CA LEU A 228 -11.11 11.44 -25.03
C LEU A 228 -10.22 11.11 -26.23
N GLU A 229 -10.73 10.44 -27.26
CA GLU A 229 -9.98 10.15 -28.50
C GLU A 229 -9.66 11.43 -29.29
N LYS A 230 -10.62 12.36 -29.39
CA LYS A 230 -10.40 13.66 -30.03
C LYS A 230 -9.39 14.51 -29.27
N ILE A 231 -9.50 14.57 -27.94
CA ILE A 231 -8.57 15.29 -27.08
C ILE A 231 -7.17 14.68 -27.21
N ALA A 232 -7.01 13.35 -27.13
CA ALA A 232 -5.72 12.70 -27.27
C ALA A 232 -5.05 13.01 -28.61
N THR A 233 -5.81 12.94 -29.71
CA THR A 233 -5.31 13.26 -31.05
C THR A 233 -4.83 14.71 -31.13
N LYS A 234 -5.60 15.64 -30.56
CA LYS A 234 -5.24 17.06 -30.59
C LYS A 234 -4.09 17.39 -29.65
N ALA A 235 -4.08 16.85 -28.43
CA ALA A 235 -3.01 16.98 -27.45
C ALA A 235 -1.66 16.53 -28.04
N LYS A 236 -1.64 15.42 -28.79
CA LYS A 236 -0.45 14.96 -29.52
C LYS A 236 0.07 16.01 -30.50
N THR A 237 -0.81 16.63 -31.29
CA THR A 237 -0.40 17.61 -32.31
C THR A 237 0.19 18.90 -31.72
N VAL A 238 -0.22 19.27 -30.50
CA VAL A 238 0.26 20.47 -29.79
C VAL A 238 1.35 20.16 -28.75
N GLY A 239 1.86 18.92 -28.72
CA GLY A 239 2.95 18.52 -27.82
C GLY A 239 2.58 18.36 -26.34
N ARG A 240 1.29 18.17 -26.01
CA ARG A 240 0.83 17.90 -24.64
C ARG A 240 0.78 16.40 -24.33
N THR A 241 1.96 15.79 -24.25
CA THR A 241 2.12 14.34 -24.08
C THR A 241 1.41 13.79 -22.84
N ALA A 242 1.52 14.47 -21.69
CA ALA A 242 0.88 14.02 -20.46
C ALA A 242 -0.65 13.93 -20.57
N LEU A 243 -1.28 14.89 -21.26
CA LEU A 243 -2.72 14.88 -21.50
C LEU A 243 -3.12 13.80 -22.52
N GLU A 244 -2.32 13.62 -23.59
CA GLU A 244 -2.54 12.52 -24.54
C GLU A 244 -2.57 11.18 -23.82
N ILE A 245 -1.54 10.88 -23.02
CA ILE A 245 -1.40 9.63 -22.28
C ILE A 245 -2.58 9.45 -21.32
N ALA A 246 -2.91 10.49 -20.54
CA ALA A 246 -4.05 10.46 -19.60
C ALA A 246 -5.38 10.14 -20.30
N CYS A 247 -5.64 10.73 -21.47
CA CYS A 247 -6.83 10.44 -22.26
C CYS A 247 -6.86 8.99 -22.75
N ARG A 248 -5.75 8.48 -23.31
CA ARG A 248 -5.67 7.10 -23.80
C ARG A 248 -5.89 6.07 -22.69
N ILE A 249 -5.30 6.30 -21.52
CA ILE A 249 -5.49 5.43 -20.35
C ILE A 249 -6.95 5.37 -19.94
N ARG A 250 -7.63 6.52 -19.87
CA ARG A 250 -9.07 6.58 -19.56
C ARG A 250 -9.95 5.93 -20.63
N THR A 251 -9.60 6.07 -21.91
CA THR A 251 -10.28 5.36 -23.00
C THR A 251 -10.12 3.84 -22.85
N ALA A 252 -8.92 3.36 -22.54
CA ALA A 252 -8.67 1.93 -22.29
C ALA A 252 -9.40 1.43 -21.02
N ARG A 253 -9.48 2.24 -19.96
CA ARG A 253 -10.30 1.96 -18.76
C ARG A 253 -11.77 1.78 -19.14
N ILE A 254 -12.32 2.65 -19.99
CA ILE A 254 -13.71 2.52 -20.45
C ILE A 254 -13.93 1.18 -21.15
N THR A 255 -13.01 0.77 -22.03
CA THR A 255 -13.07 -0.54 -22.70
C THR A 255 -13.12 -1.69 -21.69
N LYS A 256 -12.29 -1.64 -20.65
CA LYS A 256 -12.33 -2.60 -19.54
C LYS A 256 -13.66 -2.57 -18.78
N LEU A 257 -14.17 -1.37 -18.43
CA LEU A 257 -15.43 -1.20 -17.69
C LEU A 257 -16.66 -1.67 -18.47
N LYS A 258 -16.65 -1.55 -19.81
CA LYS A 258 -17.70 -2.11 -20.68
C LYS A 258 -17.74 -3.64 -20.66
N GLY A 259 -16.71 -4.31 -20.14
CA GLY A 259 -16.60 -5.76 -20.12
C GLY A 259 -16.45 -6.36 -21.52
N THR A 260 -15.88 -5.62 -22.47
CA THR A 260 -15.50 -6.21 -23.75
C THR A 260 -14.29 -7.11 -23.50
N ASP A 261 -14.47 -8.43 -23.54
CA ASP A 261 -13.42 -9.45 -23.35
C ASP A 261 -12.43 -9.50 -24.53
N ASN A 262 -12.01 -8.34 -25.05
CA ASN A 262 -11.07 -8.20 -26.14
C ASN A 262 -9.84 -7.42 -25.68
N GLY A 263 -8.79 -8.16 -25.29
CA GLY A 263 -7.52 -7.57 -24.88
C GLY A 263 -6.87 -6.75 -25.99
N LEU A 264 -7.11 -7.09 -27.26
CA LEU A 264 -6.51 -6.40 -28.40
C LEU A 264 -6.95 -4.93 -28.49
N ASP A 265 -8.19 -4.61 -28.13
CA ASP A 265 -8.70 -3.24 -28.17
C ASP A 265 -7.98 -2.37 -27.14
N ILE A 266 -7.77 -2.90 -25.93
CA ILE A 266 -7.01 -2.23 -24.86
C ILE A 266 -5.57 -1.98 -25.31
N ILE A 267 -4.91 -3.00 -25.85
CA ILE A 267 -3.54 -2.87 -26.36
C ILE A 267 -3.47 -1.86 -27.51
N ASN A 268 -4.42 -1.88 -28.44
CA ASN A 268 -4.45 -0.94 -29.56
C ASN A 268 -4.61 0.51 -29.09
N ILE A 269 -5.46 0.77 -28.09
CA ILE A 269 -5.64 2.12 -27.52
C ILE A 269 -4.35 2.64 -26.86
N LEU A 270 -3.63 1.77 -26.15
CA LEU A 270 -2.42 2.11 -25.39
C LEU A 270 -1.15 2.10 -26.24
N SER A 271 -1.10 1.31 -27.32
CA SER A 271 0.08 1.14 -28.20
C SER A 271 0.72 2.43 -28.74
N PRO A 272 -0.01 3.55 -28.95
CA PRO A 272 0.62 4.78 -29.45
C PRO A 272 1.34 5.58 -28.36
N ILE A 273 1.27 5.16 -27.10
CA ILE A 273 2.01 5.77 -25.98
C ILE A 273 3.47 5.34 -26.10
N ASP A 274 4.38 6.30 -26.15
CA ASP A 274 5.82 6.04 -26.01
C ASP A 274 6.15 5.87 -24.52
N GLU A 275 6.66 4.69 -24.15
CA GLU A 275 7.00 4.36 -22.76
C GLU A 275 8.03 5.31 -22.15
N ASN A 276 8.90 5.91 -22.97
CA ASN A 276 9.87 6.91 -22.51
C ASN A 276 9.20 8.18 -21.96
N ASN A 277 7.96 8.44 -22.36
CA ASN A 277 7.21 9.63 -21.95
C ASN A 277 6.29 9.35 -20.74
N LEU A 278 6.28 8.12 -20.20
CA LEU A 278 5.48 7.79 -19.02
C LEU A 278 5.91 8.57 -17.78
N GLU A 279 7.15 9.07 -17.72
CA GLU A 279 7.62 9.91 -16.62
C GLU A 279 6.91 11.28 -16.57
N GLU A 280 6.31 11.72 -17.68
CA GLU A 280 5.61 13.00 -17.78
C GLU A 280 4.18 12.95 -17.18
N VAL A 281 3.63 11.77 -16.95
CA VAL A 281 2.30 11.59 -16.33
C VAL A 281 2.37 11.32 -14.84
N SER A 282 1.21 11.44 -14.20
CA SER A 282 1.08 11.13 -12.77
C SER A 282 1.50 9.69 -12.48
N GLN A 283 1.92 9.41 -11.25
CA GLN A 283 2.24 8.04 -10.82
C GLN A 283 1.02 7.12 -10.90
N ASP A 284 -0.17 7.64 -10.57
CA ASP A 284 -1.45 6.91 -10.69
C ASP A 284 -1.74 6.58 -12.17
N ASP A 285 -1.47 7.56 -13.04
CA ASP A 285 -1.24 7.48 -14.49
C ASP A 285 -0.54 6.19 -14.92
N ARG A 286 0.72 6.09 -14.50
CA ARG A 286 1.63 5.00 -14.84
C ARG A 286 1.18 3.65 -14.29
N GLU A 287 0.75 3.64 -13.03
CA GLU A 287 0.28 2.41 -12.38
C GLU A 287 -0.90 1.83 -13.15
N GLU A 288 -1.85 2.69 -13.53
CA GLU A 288 -3.00 2.28 -14.31
C GLU A 288 -2.63 1.81 -15.72
N TYR A 289 -1.74 2.52 -16.40
CA TYR A 289 -1.24 2.13 -17.72
C TYR A 289 -0.71 0.69 -17.71
N TYR A 290 0.17 0.36 -16.77
CA TYR A 290 0.73 -0.98 -16.66
C TYR A 290 -0.33 -2.03 -16.30
N CYS A 291 -1.25 -1.71 -15.38
CA CYS A 291 -2.35 -2.62 -15.06
C CYS A 291 -3.29 -2.87 -16.26
N LEU A 292 -3.60 -1.86 -17.06
CA LEU A 292 -4.46 -2.02 -18.24
C LEU A 292 -3.78 -2.82 -19.34
N GLN A 293 -2.48 -2.60 -19.60
CA GLN A 293 -1.73 -3.43 -20.54
C GLN A 293 -1.64 -4.87 -20.05
N GLY A 294 -1.34 -5.07 -18.76
CA GLY A 294 -1.30 -6.40 -18.13
C GLY A 294 -2.63 -7.13 -18.29
N TYR A 295 -3.75 -6.42 -18.07
CA TYR A 295 -5.09 -6.94 -18.29
C TYR A 295 -5.35 -7.29 -19.77
N GLY A 296 -4.91 -6.46 -20.71
CA GLY A 296 -5.02 -6.72 -22.15
C GLY A 296 -4.29 -8.02 -22.56
N PHE A 297 -3.04 -8.19 -22.14
CA PHE A 297 -2.27 -9.41 -22.42
C PHE A 297 -2.83 -10.65 -21.70
N TYR A 298 -3.37 -10.47 -20.49
CA TYR A 298 -4.07 -11.53 -19.77
C TYR A 298 -5.27 -12.06 -20.57
N LEU A 299 -6.11 -11.18 -21.13
CA LEU A 299 -7.24 -11.58 -21.98
C LEU A 299 -6.78 -12.31 -23.25
N MET A 300 -5.59 -11.98 -23.74
CA MET A 300 -4.96 -12.65 -24.89
C MET A 300 -4.23 -13.95 -24.52
N SER A 301 -4.33 -14.41 -23.26
CA SER A 301 -3.62 -15.59 -22.74
C SER A 301 -2.09 -15.52 -22.80
N ASN A 302 -1.52 -14.30 -22.85
CA ASN A 302 -0.08 -14.08 -22.75
C ASN A 302 0.28 -13.72 -21.30
N PHE A 303 0.35 -14.76 -20.46
CA PHE A 303 0.52 -14.59 -19.01
C PHE A 303 1.91 -14.06 -18.63
N ASP A 304 2.97 -14.42 -19.35
CA ASP A 304 4.33 -13.96 -19.06
C ASP A 304 4.47 -12.44 -19.24
N THR A 305 3.87 -11.91 -20.33
CA THR A 305 3.88 -10.45 -20.57
C THR A 305 2.97 -9.74 -19.57
N ALA A 306 1.81 -10.31 -19.27
CA ALA A 306 0.90 -9.76 -18.28
C ALA A 306 1.55 -9.67 -16.89
N GLU A 307 2.25 -10.72 -16.46
CA GLU A 307 2.97 -10.77 -15.18
C GLU A 307 4.01 -9.64 -15.08
N ASN A 308 4.86 -9.48 -16.09
CA ASN A 308 5.87 -8.42 -16.11
C ASN A 308 5.24 -7.03 -15.96
N LEU A 309 4.13 -6.78 -16.66
CA LEU A 309 3.42 -5.49 -16.60
C LEU A 309 2.76 -5.26 -15.24
N TYR A 310 2.12 -6.27 -14.66
CA TYR A 310 1.58 -6.15 -13.29
C TYR A 310 2.68 -5.95 -12.25
N MET A 311 3.85 -6.57 -12.41
CA MET A 311 5.02 -6.30 -11.56
C MET A 311 5.54 -4.87 -11.71
N MET A 312 5.52 -4.29 -12.93
CA MET A 312 5.80 -2.87 -13.14
C MET A 312 4.79 -1.97 -12.42
N ALA A 313 3.51 -2.32 -12.43
CA ALA A 313 2.49 -1.59 -11.67
C ALA A 313 2.75 -1.65 -10.15
N ILE A 314 3.10 -2.83 -9.61
CA ILE A 314 3.44 -3.01 -8.18
C ILE A 314 4.66 -2.17 -7.78
N THR A 315 5.71 -2.19 -8.62
CA THR A 315 7.00 -1.51 -8.34
C THR A 315 6.97 -0.01 -8.61
N THR A 316 5.91 0.50 -9.26
CA THR A 316 5.75 1.95 -9.49
C THR A 316 5.73 2.69 -8.13
N PRO A 317 6.60 3.70 -7.91
CA PRO A 317 6.79 4.35 -6.61
C PRO A 317 5.49 4.90 -6.01
N LYS A 318 5.38 4.86 -4.68
CA LYS A 318 4.18 5.29 -3.94
C LYS A 318 3.94 6.80 -4.08
N SER A 319 2.83 7.18 -4.69
CA SER A 319 2.33 8.58 -4.76
C SER A 319 1.50 8.97 -3.54
N ALA A 320 0.83 7.99 -2.92
CA ALA A 320 -0.22 8.19 -1.94
C ALA A 320 0.02 7.41 -0.64
N VAL A 321 -0.64 7.84 0.43
CA VAL A 321 -0.62 7.20 1.76
C VAL A 321 -1.14 5.74 1.69
N TYR A 322 -2.02 5.45 0.73
CA TYR A 322 -2.55 4.10 0.49
C TYR A 322 -2.30 3.68 -0.97
N PRO A 323 -1.93 2.41 -1.23
CA PRO A 323 -1.83 1.88 -2.59
C PRO A 323 -3.18 1.96 -3.32
N SER A 324 -3.16 2.16 -4.63
CA SER A 324 -4.40 2.28 -5.41
C SER A 324 -5.07 0.92 -5.66
N MET A 325 -6.34 0.94 -6.08
CA MET A 325 -7.04 -0.27 -6.52
C MET A 325 -6.36 -0.99 -7.70
N ASN A 326 -5.58 -0.28 -8.53
CA ASN A 326 -4.82 -0.90 -9.62
C ASN A 326 -3.73 -1.83 -9.07
N LYS A 327 -3.02 -1.42 -8.01
CA LYS A 327 -2.10 -2.29 -7.27
C LYS A 327 -2.80 -3.48 -6.61
N ALA A 328 -4.01 -3.30 -6.07
CA ALA A 328 -4.77 -4.42 -5.54
C ALA A 328 -5.03 -5.48 -6.63
N GLU A 329 -5.43 -5.04 -7.81
CA GLU A 329 -5.63 -5.93 -8.97
C GLU A 329 -4.33 -6.60 -9.43
N ALA A 330 -3.22 -5.87 -9.46
CA ALA A 330 -1.91 -6.43 -9.80
C ALA A 330 -1.51 -7.56 -8.83
N HIS A 331 -1.59 -7.30 -7.52
CA HIS A 331 -1.33 -8.33 -6.50
C HIS A 331 -2.29 -9.53 -6.63
N TRP A 332 -3.57 -9.29 -6.91
CA TRP A 332 -4.52 -10.38 -7.17
C TRP A 332 -4.10 -11.24 -8.37
N PHE A 333 -3.67 -10.62 -9.46
CA PHE A 333 -3.21 -11.34 -10.65
C PHE A 333 -1.99 -12.21 -10.36
N ILE A 334 -0.97 -11.65 -9.72
CA ILE A 334 0.24 -12.39 -9.34
C ILE A 334 -0.10 -13.54 -8.40
N GLY A 335 -0.96 -13.29 -7.41
CA GLY A 335 -1.43 -14.33 -6.50
C GLY A 335 -2.16 -15.47 -7.20
N ARG A 336 -2.97 -15.16 -8.23
CA ARG A 336 -3.64 -16.17 -9.05
C ARG A 336 -2.65 -16.98 -9.89
N LEU A 337 -1.65 -16.36 -10.48
CA LEU A 337 -0.63 -17.06 -11.27
C LEU A 337 0.21 -17.99 -10.37
N ALA A 338 0.60 -17.51 -9.19
CA ALA A 338 1.30 -18.33 -8.19
C ALA A 338 0.47 -19.55 -7.75
N SER A 339 -0.85 -19.41 -7.63
CA SER A 339 -1.75 -20.53 -7.32
C SER A 339 -1.71 -21.62 -8.39
N GLN A 340 -1.67 -21.22 -9.66
CA GLN A 340 -1.56 -22.14 -10.81
C GLN A 340 -0.21 -22.84 -10.85
N ASN A 341 0.86 -22.13 -10.46
CA ASN A 341 2.22 -22.64 -10.37
C ASN A 341 2.52 -23.43 -9.07
N TYR A 342 1.48 -23.90 -8.36
CA TYR A 342 1.60 -24.67 -7.12
C TYR A 342 2.46 -24.01 -6.03
N SER A 343 2.45 -22.68 -5.98
CA SER A 343 3.14 -21.87 -4.96
C SER A 343 2.13 -21.20 -4.03
N PRO A 344 1.44 -21.97 -3.16
CA PRO A 344 0.33 -21.45 -2.35
C PRO A 344 0.76 -20.36 -1.37
N GLU A 345 2.02 -20.38 -0.90
CA GLU A 345 2.57 -19.35 -0.03
C GLU A 345 2.56 -17.96 -0.68
N VAL A 346 3.17 -17.86 -1.87
CA VAL A 346 3.22 -16.63 -2.65
C VAL A 346 1.79 -16.22 -3.00
N ALA A 347 0.95 -17.17 -3.43
CA ALA A 347 -0.44 -16.91 -3.75
C ALA A 347 -1.20 -16.27 -2.57
N THR A 348 -1.10 -16.85 -1.37
CA THR A 348 -1.73 -16.32 -0.16
C THR A 348 -1.22 -14.92 0.18
N ARG A 349 0.10 -14.70 0.15
CA ARG A 349 0.70 -13.38 0.48
C ARG A 349 0.18 -12.29 -0.45
N GLU A 350 0.21 -12.53 -1.74
CA GLU A 350 -0.23 -11.55 -2.73
C GLU A 350 -1.75 -11.29 -2.62
N LEU A 351 -2.56 -12.33 -2.40
CA LEU A 351 -4.01 -12.18 -2.24
C LEU A 351 -4.41 -11.43 -0.95
N ILE A 352 -3.71 -11.66 0.17
CA ILE A 352 -3.92 -10.89 1.41
C ILE A 352 -3.51 -9.43 1.21
N THR A 353 -2.40 -9.19 0.51
CA THR A 353 -1.95 -7.83 0.17
C THR A 353 -3.00 -7.12 -0.68
N ALA A 354 -3.52 -7.78 -1.72
CA ALA A 354 -4.62 -7.28 -2.52
C ALA A 354 -5.87 -6.96 -1.69
N ALA A 355 -6.24 -7.85 -0.76
CA ALA A 355 -7.41 -7.67 0.11
C ALA A 355 -7.25 -6.45 1.03
N SER A 356 -6.06 -6.29 1.64
CA SER A 356 -5.76 -5.15 2.50
C SER A 356 -5.80 -3.83 1.74
N ILE A 357 -5.31 -3.80 0.50
CA ILE A 357 -5.38 -2.60 -0.35
C ILE A 357 -6.84 -2.29 -0.69
N ALA A 358 -7.63 -3.30 -1.08
CA ALA A 358 -9.05 -3.11 -1.39
C ALA A 358 -9.84 -2.57 -0.18
N LEU A 359 -9.57 -3.08 1.02
CA LEU A 359 -10.20 -2.60 2.25
C LEU A 359 -9.81 -1.14 2.55
N ALA A 360 -8.53 -0.78 2.40
CA ALA A 360 -8.05 0.58 2.60
C ALA A 360 -8.67 1.59 1.62
N ASN A 361 -9.08 1.12 0.43
CA ASN A 361 -9.80 1.92 -0.57
C ASN A 361 -11.34 1.89 -0.37
N GLY A 362 -11.84 1.32 0.73
CA GLY A 362 -13.27 1.26 1.04
C GLY A 362 -14.06 0.21 0.26
N ASN A 363 -13.40 -0.74 -0.40
CA ASN A 363 -14.05 -1.79 -1.18
C ASN A 363 -14.08 -3.12 -0.42
N GLU A 364 -14.99 -3.20 0.57
CA GLU A 364 -15.15 -4.36 1.45
C GLU A 364 -15.51 -5.64 0.68
N ALA A 365 -16.30 -5.53 -0.39
CA ALA A 365 -16.70 -6.68 -1.21
C ALA A 365 -15.51 -7.32 -1.93
N ILE A 366 -14.65 -6.51 -2.54
CA ILE A 366 -13.42 -7.01 -3.20
C ILE A 366 -12.43 -7.54 -2.15
N SER A 367 -12.27 -6.84 -1.03
CA SER A 367 -11.44 -7.33 0.09
C SER A 367 -11.89 -8.73 0.56
N THR A 368 -13.19 -8.91 0.77
CA THR A 368 -13.76 -10.21 1.18
C THR A 368 -13.52 -11.29 0.12
N LEU A 369 -13.69 -10.97 -1.16
CA LEU A 369 -13.40 -11.88 -2.26
C LEU A 369 -11.92 -12.33 -2.26
N TYR A 370 -10.99 -11.38 -2.12
CA TYR A 370 -9.56 -11.68 -2.14
C TYR A 370 -9.10 -12.46 -0.90
N ASN A 371 -9.62 -12.12 0.29
CA ASN A 371 -9.40 -12.91 1.51
C ASN A 371 -9.92 -14.34 1.36
N HIS A 372 -11.08 -14.52 0.74
CA HIS A 372 -11.61 -15.86 0.46
C HIS A 372 -10.73 -16.65 -0.52
N LEU A 373 -10.22 -16.01 -1.58
CA LEU A 373 -9.26 -16.65 -2.48
C LEU A 373 -7.97 -17.04 -1.75
N ALA A 374 -7.48 -16.20 -0.82
CA ALA A 374 -6.33 -16.53 0.02
C ALA A 374 -6.61 -17.75 0.92
N ALA A 375 -7.79 -17.83 1.52
CA ALA A 375 -8.22 -18.98 2.32
C ALA A 375 -8.18 -20.29 1.54
N LYS A 376 -8.61 -20.28 0.26
CA LYS A 376 -8.51 -21.44 -0.63
C LYS A 376 -7.08 -21.89 -0.87
N GLN A 377 -6.15 -20.94 -0.99
CA GLN A 377 -4.73 -21.28 -1.14
C GLN A 377 -4.13 -21.83 0.15
N GLU A 378 -4.52 -21.30 1.31
CA GLU A 378 -4.08 -21.81 2.61
C GLU A 378 -4.62 -23.22 2.87
N LEU A 379 -5.84 -23.53 2.44
CA LEU A 379 -6.40 -24.86 2.51
C LEU A 379 -5.63 -25.86 1.62
N LYS A 380 -5.37 -25.48 0.36
CA LYS A 380 -4.50 -26.25 -0.55
C LYS A 380 -3.12 -26.48 0.06
N TRP A 381 -2.54 -25.46 0.69
CA TRP A 381 -1.25 -25.56 1.38
C TRP A 381 -1.30 -26.52 2.57
N SER A 382 -2.35 -26.42 3.39
CA SER A 382 -2.59 -27.30 4.52
C SER A 382 -2.63 -28.77 4.09
N PHE A 383 -3.32 -29.08 2.99
CA PHE A 383 -3.37 -30.41 2.42
C PHE A 383 -2.01 -30.91 1.87
N MET A 384 -1.26 -30.03 1.20
CA MET A 384 0.10 -30.37 0.75
C MET A 384 1.02 -30.71 1.93
N LEU A 385 0.93 -29.95 3.03
CA LEU A 385 1.71 -30.17 4.24
C LEU A 385 1.30 -31.46 4.98
N SER A 386 0.01 -31.76 5.07
CA SER A 386 -0.44 -33.03 5.67
C SER A 386 0.03 -34.23 4.86
N SER A 387 0.02 -34.12 3.52
CA SER A 387 0.56 -35.14 2.63
C SER A 387 2.07 -35.31 2.79
N ALA A 388 2.81 -34.19 2.87
CA ALA A 388 4.25 -34.22 3.13
C ALA A 388 4.56 -34.90 4.47
N ALA A 389 3.77 -34.61 5.52
CA ALA A 389 3.93 -35.23 6.83
C ALA A 389 3.80 -36.77 6.75
N VAL A 390 2.85 -37.28 5.97
CA VAL A 390 2.71 -38.72 5.73
C VAL A 390 3.96 -39.30 5.05
N ILE A 391 4.52 -38.61 4.06
CA ILE A 391 5.74 -39.04 3.35
C ILE A 391 6.93 -39.10 4.31
N SER A 392 7.20 -38.01 5.04
CA SER A 392 8.28 -37.94 6.04
C SER A 392 8.17 -39.07 7.06
N ARG A 393 6.95 -39.39 7.50
CA ARG A 393 6.69 -40.54 8.38
C ARG A 393 7.05 -41.88 7.74
N LEU A 394 6.66 -42.11 6.48
CA LEU A 394 7.00 -43.33 5.75
C LEU A 394 8.52 -43.49 5.59
N GLU A 395 9.24 -42.38 5.51
CA GLU A 395 10.70 -42.30 5.48
C GLU A 395 11.35 -42.42 6.89
N LYS A 396 10.54 -42.53 7.94
CA LYS A 396 10.92 -42.62 9.36
C LYS A 396 11.53 -41.34 9.94
N ASP A 397 11.29 -40.19 9.31
CA ASP A 397 11.61 -38.87 9.88
C ASP A 397 10.42 -38.36 10.69
N LEU A 398 10.39 -38.75 11.97
CA LEU A 398 9.30 -38.40 12.89
C LEU A 398 9.28 -36.90 13.23
N SER A 399 10.45 -36.26 13.34
CA SER A 399 10.58 -34.83 13.62
C SER A 399 9.97 -33.97 12.51
N THR A 400 10.34 -34.24 11.26
CA THR A 400 9.81 -33.50 10.10
C THR A 400 8.33 -33.81 9.89
N SER A 401 7.91 -35.06 10.12
CA SER A 401 6.50 -35.45 10.09
C SER A 401 5.66 -34.69 11.12
N GLU A 402 6.13 -34.56 12.36
CA GLU A 402 5.44 -33.82 13.41
C GLU A 402 5.35 -32.33 13.07
N TYR A 403 6.47 -31.73 12.63
CA TYR A 403 6.54 -30.34 12.20
C TYR A 403 5.53 -30.02 11.10
N GLN A 404 5.52 -30.82 10.03
CA GLN A 404 4.62 -30.63 8.89
C GLN A 404 3.14 -30.82 9.28
N ALA A 405 2.84 -31.73 10.23
CA ALA A 405 1.49 -31.94 10.73
C ALA A 405 0.96 -30.71 11.51
N TRP A 406 1.77 -30.13 12.39
CA TRP A 406 1.41 -28.90 13.10
C TRP A 406 1.30 -27.70 12.15
N LEU A 407 2.21 -27.58 11.18
CA LEU A 407 2.18 -26.51 10.19
C LEU A 407 0.93 -26.61 9.29
N SER A 408 0.53 -27.83 8.92
CA SER A 408 -0.72 -28.10 8.21
C SER A 408 -1.93 -27.56 8.97
N LEU A 409 -2.04 -27.86 10.27
CA LEU A 409 -3.12 -27.33 11.12
C LEU A 409 -3.05 -25.80 11.26
N SER A 410 -1.85 -25.22 11.32
CA SER A 410 -1.69 -23.75 11.33
C SER A 410 -2.24 -23.10 10.06
N LYS A 411 -2.02 -23.69 8.88
CA LYS A 411 -2.56 -23.17 7.62
C LYS A 411 -4.07 -23.39 7.51
N LEU A 412 -4.61 -24.47 8.07
CA LEU A 412 -6.05 -24.67 8.19
C LEU A 412 -6.70 -23.56 9.04
N LEU A 413 -6.11 -23.20 10.19
CA LEU A 413 -6.61 -22.09 11.00
C LEU A 413 -6.53 -20.74 10.29
N ALA A 414 -5.49 -20.51 9.49
CA ALA A 414 -5.37 -19.30 8.69
C ALA A 414 -6.49 -19.22 7.64
N ALA A 415 -6.81 -20.34 6.98
CA ALA A 415 -7.93 -20.41 6.05
C ALA A 415 -9.27 -20.05 6.71
N TYR A 416 -9.48 -20.52 7.95
CA TYR A 416 -10.65 -20.15 8.77
C TYR A 416 -10.72 -18.66 9.10
N ARG A 417 -9.57 -18.00 9.27
CA ARG A 417 -9.48 -16.57 9.56
C ARG A 417 -9.81 -15.71 8.35
N HIS A 418 -9.43 -16.16 7.15
CA HIS A 418 -9.61 -15.38 5.92
C HIS A 418 -10.93 -15.68 5.19
N ALA A 419 -11.58 -16.82 5.46
CA ALA A 419 -12.89 -17.13 4.91
C ALA A 419 -14.04 -16.62 5.79
N ASP A 420 -15.08 -16.07 5.15
CA ASP A 420 -16.35 -15.77 5.81
C ASP A 420 -17.14 -17.06 6.14
N LYS A 421 -18.22 -16.91 6.90
CA LYS A 421 -19.06 -18.04 7.36
C LYS A 421 -19.60 -18.89 6.20
N ILE A 422 -20.01 -18.27 5.08
CA ILE A 422 -20.60 -18.98 3.94
C ILE A 422 -19.54 -19.84 3.26
N HIS A 423 -18.37 -19.26 3.03
CA HIS A 423 -17.27 -19.91 2.34
C HIS A 423 -16.59 -20.98 3.21
N ARG A 424 -16.55 -20.82 4.54
CA ARG A 424 -16.10 -21.88 5.46
C ARG A 424 -16.94 -23.14 5.29
N ILE A 425 -18.26 -23.01 5.34
CA ILE A 425 -19.20 -24.14 5.21
C ILE A 425 -19.08 -24.81 3.83
N LYS A 426 -18.99 -23.99 2.77
CA LYS A 426 -19.02 -24.48 1.39
C LYS A 426 -17.69 -25.12 0.96
N ASP A 427 -16.58 -24.43 1.26
CA ASP A 427 -15.29 -24.72 0.64
C ASP A 427 -14.27 -25.34 1.62
N ILE A 428 -14.40 -25.12 2.94
CA ILE A 428 -13.40 -25.57 3.93
C ILE A 428 -13.87 -26.82 4.70
N SER A 429 -15.13 -26.88 5.13
CA SER A 429 -15.60 -27.90 6.08
C SER A 429 -15.43 -29.35 5.61
N ASN A 430 -15.47 -29.62 4.30
CA ASN A 430 -15.26 -30.97 3.76
C ASN A 430 -13.80 -31.42 3.88
N GLU A 431 -12.86 -30.56 3.48
CA GLU A 431 -11.42 -30.85 3.49
C GLU A 431 -10.83 -30.79 4.91
N LYS A 432 -11.44 -29.98 5.79
CA LYS A 432 -11.10 -29.87 7.22
C LYS A 432 -10.99 -31.25 7.89
N ASN A 433 -12.01 -32.08 7.74
CA ASN A 433 -12.08 -33.37 8.45
C ASN A 433 -10.98 -34.33 7.99
N GLU A 434 -10.62 -34.28 6.71
CA GLU A 434 -9.53 -35.06 6.15
C GLU A 434 -8.17 -34.60 6.69
N ILE A 435 -7.89 -33.29 6.66
CA ILE A 435 -6.66 -32.71 7.22
C ILE A 435 -6.51 -33.05 8.70
N ILE A 436 -7.58 -32.88 9.49
CA ILE A 436 -7.59 -33.20 10.93
C ILE A 436 -7.36 -34.69 11.15
N SER A 437 -7.99 -35.56 10.36
CA SER A 437 -7.79 -37.01 10.47
C SER A 437 -6.35 -37.43 10.18
N ILE A 438 -5.76 -36.91 9.10
CA ILE A 438 -4.36 -37.19 8.72
C ILE A 438 -3.42 -36.72 9.81
N THR A 439 -3.57 -35.48 10.26
CA THR A 439 -2.69 -34.87 11.27
C THR A 439 -2.84 -35.52 12.65
N SER A 440 -4.06 -35.88 13.09
CA SER A 440 -4.29 -36.67 14.31
C SER A 440 -3.53 -37.99 14.28
N ASN A 441 -3.69 -38.76 13.20
CA ASN A 441 -3.05 -40.06 13.07
C ASN A 441 -1.53 -39.99 13.12
N ILE A 442 -0.94 -38.88 12.66
CA ILE A 442 0.50 -38.63 12.74
C ILE A 442 0.88 -38.25 14.17
N LEU A 443 0.22 -37.24 14.74
CA LEU A 443 0.57 -36.68 16.05
C LEU A 443 0.35 -37.67 17.20
N ASP A 444 -0.71 -38.48 17.15
CA ASP A 444 -1.01 -39.53 18.15
C ASP A 444 0.09 -40.60 18.22
N GLN A 445 0.85 -40.78 17.14
CA GLN A 445 1.95 -41.74 17.07
C GLN A 445 3.28 -41.16 17.54
N VAL A 446 3.39 -39.82 17.64
CA VAL A 446 4.60 -39.12 18.07
C VAL A 446 4.54 -38.79 19.56
N ASN A 447 3.41 -38.26 20.04
CA ASN A 447 3.25 -37.87 21.45
C ASN A 447 1.79 -37.98 21.92
N THR A 448 1.55 -38.65 23.05
CA THR A 448 0.22 -38.84 23.64
C THR A 448 -0.44 -37.55 24.15
N ASP A 449 0.34 -36.51 24.46
CA ASP A 449 -0.19 -35.21 24.91
C ASP A 449 -0.80 -34.39 23.76
N SER A 450 -0.42 -34.69 22.51
CA SER A 450 -0.92 -34.02 21.32
C SER A 450 -2.41 -34.27 21.09
N SER A 451 -2.92 -35.43 21.48
CA SER A 451 -4.33 -35.83 21.30
C SER A 451 -5.28 -34.92 22.08
N ALA A 452 -4.92 -34.49 23.29
CA ALA A 452 -5.76 -33.62 24.11
C ALA A 452 -5.92 -32.22 23.48
N ILE A 453 -4.82 -31.68 22.98
CA ILE A 453 -4.79 -30.35 22.33
C ILE A 453 -5.50 -30.40 20.99
N LEU A 454 -5.31 -31.46 20.21
CA LEU A 454 -6.01 -31.64 18.95
C LEU A 454 -7.53 -31.72 19.16
N ASN A 455 -7.99 -32.47 20.17
CA ASN A 455 -9.41 -32.52 20.51
C ASN A 455 -9.97 -31.14 20.89
N GLU A 456 -9.22 -30.35 21.64
CA GLU A 456 -9.60 -28.97 21.96
C GLU A 456 -9.70 -28.09 20.70
N ILE A 457 -8.74 -28.20 19.76
CA ILE A 457 -8.77 -27.48 18.49
C ILE A 457 -10.01 -27.87 17.67
N VAL A 458 -10.28 -29.18 17.54
CA VAL A 458 -11.44 -29.70 16.79
C VAL A 458 -12.75 -29.20 17.39
N GLN A 459 -12.90 -29.25 18.71
CA GLN A 459 -14.09 -28.76 19.39
C GLN A 459 -14.32 -27.27 19.13
N ASN A 460 -13.29 -26.44 19.26
CA ASN A 460 -13.41 -25.01 19.02
C ASN A 460 -13.66 -24.67 17.55
N LEU A 461 -13.07 -25.40 16.60
CA LEU A 461 -13.39 -25.24 15.17
C LEU A 461 -14.85 -25.59 14.87
N ASN A 462 -15.39 -26.63 15.51
CA ASN A 462 -16.81 -26.98 15.38
C ASN A 462 -17.73 -25.90 15.95
N LEU A 463 -17.33 -25.23 17.05
CA LEU A 463 -18.08 -24.06 17.58
C LEU A 463 -18.11 -22.90 16.58
N ILE A 464 -16.99 -22.64 15.88
CA ILE A 464 -16.91 -21.61 14.83
C ILE A 464 -17.82 -21.99 13.64
N ASP A 465 -17.85 -23.26 13.23
CA ASP A 465 -18.71 -23.74 12.14
C ASP A 465 -20.21 -23.61 12.49
N GLN A 466 -20.60 -23.81 13.75
CA GLN A 466 -21.96 -23.58 14.23
C GLN A 466 -22.33 -22.09 14.15
N GLY A 467 -21.33 -21.22 14.25
CA GLY A 467 -21.44 -19.76 14.09
C GLY A 467 -22.38 -19.13 15.10
N GLU A 468 -22.29 -19.60 16.34
CA GLU A 468 -22.94 -19.06 17.54
C GLU A 468 -22.14 -17.88 18.15
N LEU A 469 -20.94 -17.62 17.63
CA LEU A 469 -20.02 -16.59 18.12
C LEU A 469 -20.17 -15.28 17.34
N THR A 470 -19.84 -14.16 18.01
CA THR A 470 -19.65 -12.87 17.33
C THR A 470 -18.34 -12.86 16.56
N ILE A 471 -18.23 -12.00 15.53
CA ILE A 471 -17.00 -11.89 14.70
C ILE A 471 -15.75 -11.64 15.56
N ASP A 472 -15.83 -10.75 16.55
CA ASP A 472 -14.71 -10.46 17.44
C ASP A 472 -14.29 -11.68 18.27
N ASN A 473 -15.27 -12.41 18.83
CA ASN A 473 -15.01 -13.61 19.61
C ASN A 473 -14.45 -14.74 18.74
N GLU A 474 -14.91 -14.89 17.49
CA GLU A 474 -14.34 -15.83 16.53
C GLU A 474 -12.88 -15.51 16.24
N LEU A 475 -12.55 -14.23 16.01
CA LEU A 475 -11.18 -13.79 15.73
C LEU A 475 -10.26 -13.99 16.94
N GLU A 476 -10.72 -13.70 18.16
CA GLU A 476 -9.96 -13.99 19.39
C GLU A 476 -9.74 -15.49 19.59
N LEU A 477 -10.76 -16.31 19.36
CA LEU A 477 -10.65 -17.75 19.45
C LEU A 477 -9.65 -18.30 18.42
N LEU A 478 -9.70 -17.85 17.17
CA LEU A 478 -8.75 -18.26 16.14
C LEU A 478 -7.31 -17.84 16.47
N LYS A 479 -7.10 -16.64 17.05
CA LYS A 479 -5.78 -16.20 17.55
C LYS A 479 -5.29 -17.10 18.68
N PHE A 480 -6.18 -17.44 19.63
CA PHE A 480 -5.86 -18.35 20.73
C PHE A 480 -5.46 -19.75 20.21
N LEU A 481 -6.24 -20.33 19.31
CA LEU A 481 -5.91 -21.63 18.70
C LEU A 481 -4.60 -21.58 17.90
N SER A 482 -4.36 -20.50 17.15
CA SER A 482 -3.10 -20.30 16.42
C SER A 482 -1.90 -20.23 17.36
N SER A 483 -2.03 -19.57 18.52
CA SER A 483 -0.98 -19.53 19.54
C SER A 483 -0.70 -20.91 20.15
N LYS A 484 -1.75 -21.72 20.38
CA LYS A 484 -1.61 -23.11 20.85
C LYS A 484 -0.87 -23.99 19.85
N ILE A 485 -1.29 -23.97 18.59
CA ILE A 485 -0.60 -24.73 17.53
C ILE A 485 0.86 -24.31 17.46
N SER A 486 1.12 -23.00 17.43
CA SER A 486 2.49 -22.47 17.40
C SER A 486 3.32 -23.01 18.56
N SER A 487 2.77 -23.06 19.79
CA SER A 487 3.49 -23.61 20.95
C SER A 487 3.80 -25.12 20.87
N MET A 488 3.07 -25.86 20.03
CA MET A 488 3.25 -27.30 19.85
C MET A 488 4.10 -27.65 18.64
N THR A 489 4.17 -26.78 17.62
CA THR A 489 5.08 -26.97 16.48
C THR A 489 6.51 -27.11 17.00
N PRO A 490 7.23 -28.22 16.73
CA PRO A 490 8.65 -28.32 17.01
C PRO A 490 9.41 -27.17 16.35
N LEU A 491 10.44 -26.66 17.00
CA LEU A 491 11.33 -25.69 16.36
C LEU A 491 12.32 -26.47 15.48
N PRO A 492 12.47 -26.11 14.20
CA PRO A 492 13.60 -26.61 13.44
C PRO A 492 14.90 -26.15 14.11
N THR A 493 15.97 -26.92 13.93
CA THR A 493 17.28 -26.55 14.48
C THR A 493 17.70 -25.21 13.89
N PRO A 494 17.97 -24.17 14.71
CA PRO A 494 18.38 -22.87 14.19
C PRO A 494 19.68 -23.00 13.39
N ILE A 495 19.77 -22.27 12.29
CA ILE A 495 21.00 -22.13 11.52
C ILE A 495 21.64 -20.80 11.87
N ILE A 496 22.86 -20.82 12.40
CA ILE A 496 23.60 -19.61 12.74
C ILE A 496 24.62 -19.26 11.67
N LEU A 497 24.74 -17.97 11.38
CA LEU A 497 25.75 -17.39 10.51
C LEU A 497 26.42 -16.24 11.27
N LEU A 498 27.74 -16.31 11.42
CA LEU A 498 28.56 -15.23 11.96
C LEU A 498 29.34 -14.60 10.81
N ILE A 499 29.12 -13.31 10.59
CA ILE A 499 29.63 -12.57 9.44
C ILE A 499 30.39 -11.35 9.96
N ALA A 500 31.62 -11.15 9.50
CA ALA A 500 32.38 -9.94 9.79
C ALA A 500 31.66 -8.72 9.20
N ASN A 501 31.81 -7.54 9.80
CA ASN A 501 31.06 -6.35 9.37
C ASN A 501 31.36 -5.90 7.92
N ASP A 502 32.42 -6.41 7.30
CA ASP A 502 32.76 -6.20 5.89
C ASP A 502 32.18 -7.27 4.93
N GLY A 503 31.33 -8.16 5.44
CA GLY A 503 30.59 -9.15 4.65
C GLY A 503 31.26 -10.52 4.53
N ARG A 504 32.43 -10.74 5.15
CA ARG A 504 33.09 -12.05 5.11
C ARG A 504 32.45 -13.03 6.10
N LEU A 505 32.10 -14.23 5.65
CA LEU A 505 31.60 -15.29 6.52
C LEU A 505 32.75 -15.76 7.44
N ILE A 506 32.52 -15.69 8.75
CA ILE A 506 33.45 -16.20 9.78
C ILE A 506 33.21 -17.70 9.93
N MET A 507 31.95 -18.07 10.18
CA MET A 507 31.50 -19.46 10.30
C MET A 507 29.97 -19.52 10.32
N GLY A 508 29.41 -20.71 10.04
CA GLY A 508 27.99 -20.97 10.24
C GLY A 508 27.65 -22.44 10.04
N GLY A 509 26.47 -22.83 10.50
CA GLY A 509 25.98 -24.21 10.46
C GLY A 509 24.77 -24.42 11.35
N ASP A 510 24.24 -25.63 11.32
CA ASP A 510 23.15 -26.03 12.20
C ASP A 510 23.65 -26.05 13.65
N VAL A 511 22.95 -25.35 14.52
CA VAL A 511 23.31 -25.28 15.93
C VAL A 511 23.22 -26.68 16.54
N LEU A 512 24.24 -27.10 17.30
CA LEU A 512 24.40 -28.46 17.86
C LEU A 512 24.78 -29.57 16.86
N ALA A 513 24.92 -29.30 15.55
CA ALA A 513 25.38 -30.33 14.62
C ALA A 513 26.82 -30.77 14.88
N ASP A 514 27.12 -32.05 14.62
CA ASP A 514 28.43 -32.69 14.80
C ASP A 514 29.50 -32.19 13.80
N SER A 515 29.07 -31.69 12.65
CA SER A 515 29.93 -31.00 11.68
C SER A 515 29.14 -29.86 11.03
N TRP A 516 29.58 -28.62 11.24
CA TRP A 516 28.92 -27.45 10.64
C TRP A 516 29.12 -27.40 9.11
N GLU A 517 30.29 -27.82 8.65
CA GLU A 517 30.66 -27.88 7.23
C GLU A 517 29.83 -28.91 6.44
N GLU A 518 29.41 -29.99 7.11
CA GLU A 518 28.58 -31.06 6.51
C GLU A 518 27.08 -30.87 6.81
N SER A 519 26.73 -30.11 7.87
CA SER A 519 25.33 -29.83 8.24
C SER A 519 24.63 -28.94 7.22
N ILE A 520 25.37 -28.00 6.62
CA ILE A 520 24.87 -27.19 5.52
C ILE A 520 24.99 -28.03 4.25
N SER A 521 23.93 -28.75 3.89
CA SER A 521 23.96 -29.53 2.66
C SER A 521 24.18 -28.59 1.47
N SER A 522 25.15 -28.91 0.60
CA SER A 522 25.43 -28.15 -0.64
C SER A 522 24.27 -28.23 -1.66
N LYS A 523 23.11 -28.77 -1.26
CA LYS A 523 21.88 -28.90 -2.04
C LYS A 523 20.71 -28.07 -1.48
N ASP A 524 20.87 -27.41 -0.34
CA ASP A 524 19.83 -26.53 0.20
C ASP A 524 19.84 -25.17 -0.50
N HIS A 525 18.96 -25.05 -1.51
CA HIS A 525 18.64 -23.77 -2.14
C HIS A 525 18.23 -22.69 -1.11
N LEU A 526 17.64 -23.11 0.01
CA LEU A 526 17.31 -22.28 1.18
C LEU A 526 18.54 -21.58 1.78
N PHE A 527 19.68 -22.26 1.91
CA PHE A 527 20.88 -21.67 2.50
C PHE A 527 21.50 -20.62 1.58
N SER A 528 21.57 -20.88 0.27
CA SER A 528 22.09 -19.92 -0.71
C SER A 528 21.19 -18.67 -0.86
N GLY A 529 19.87 -18.87 -0.80
CA GLY A 529 18.87 -17.81 -0.84
C GLY A 529 18.88 -16.97 0.44
N ALA A 530 18.94 -17.62 1.60
CA ALA A 530 19.05 -16.93 2.89
C ALA A 530 20.38 -16.18 3.03
N LEU A 531 21.51 -16.74 2.58
CA LEU A 531 22.79 -16.05 2.57
C LEU A 531 22.75 -14.80 1.68
N SER A 532 22.15 -14.89 0.49
CA SER A 532 21.99 -13.75 -0.42
C SER A 532 21.08 -12.66 0.17
N ALA A 533 19.97 -13.07 0.80
CA ALA A 533 19.07 -12.16 1.51
C ALA A 533 19.77 -11.49 2.69
N ILE A 534 20.49 -12.27 3.51
CA ILE A 534 21.30 -11.76 4.63
C ILE A 534 22.34 -10.76 4.14
N MET A 535 23.03 -11.03 3.03
CA MET A 535 24.03 -10.10 2.48
C MET A 535 23.40 -8.80 1.93
N ALA A 536 22.23 -8.88 1.29
CA ALA A 536 21.48 -7.71 0.83
C ALA A 536 20.99 -6.87 2.02
N ILE A 537 20.46 -7.52 3.07
CA ILE A 537 20.04 -6.89 4.32
C ILE A 537 21.24 -6.30 5.05
N LEU A 538 22.38 -6.99 5.12
CA LEU A 538 23.60 -6.48 5.74
C LEU A 538 24.09 -5.21 5.04
N SER A 539 24.03 -5.13 3.71
CA SER A 539 24.31 -3.91 2.93
C SER A 539 23.37 -2.75 3.29
N GLU A 540 22.08 -3.03 3.52
CA GLU A 540 21.07 -2.03 3.88
C GLU A 540 21.12 -1.61 5.37
N VAL A 541 21.48 -2.54 6.25
CA VAL A 541 21.62 -2.33 7.71
C VAL A 541 22.98 -1.73 8.09
N THR A 542 24.01 -1.94 7.28
CA THR A 542 25.31 -1.25 7.45
C THR A 542 25.26 0.19 6.96
N SER A 543 24.31 0.55 6.09
CA SER A 543 24.15 1.90 5.53
C SER A 543 23.10 2.77 6.25
N SER A 544 22.27 2.20 7.14
CA SER A 544 21.25 2.92 7.90
C SER A 544 21.57 3.00 9.41
N GLU A 545 21.24 4.12 10.07
CA GLU A 545 21.35 4.26 11.53
C GLU A 545 20.29 3.41 12.29
N SER A 546 19.34 2.80 11.58
CA SER A 546 18.30 1.95 12.13
C SER A 546 18.75 0.49 12.24
N TYR A 547 18.81 -0.03 13.47
CA TYR A 547 19.03 -1.46 13.73
C TYR A 547 17.79 -2.27 13.32
N LEU A 548 17.72 -2.72 12.07
CA LEU A 548 16.78 -3.79 11.68
C LEU A 548 17.17 -5.07 12.43
N ARG A 549 16.23 -5.62 13.21
CA ARG A 549 16.47 -6.76 14.12
C ARG A 549 15.84 -8.08 13.66
N MET A 550 14.90 -8.00 12.72
CA MET A 550 14.18 -9.14 12.14
C MET A 550 13.85 -8.83 10.68
N VAL A 551 14.00 -9.83 9.81
CA VAL A 551 13.52 -9.79 8.43
C VAL A 551 12.68 -11.03 8.15
N ASP A 552 11.51 -10.82 7.57
CA ASP A 552 10.59 -11.89 7.18
C ASP A 552 11.04 -12.48 5.83
N ALA A 553 11.33 -13.78 5.80
CA ALA A 553 11.78 -14.51 4.60
C ALA A 553 10.84 -15.69 4.28
N GLY A 554 9.53 -15.49 4.42
CA GLY A 554 8.51 -16.48 4.08
C GLY A 554 8.14 -17.35 5.28
N GLN A 555 8.54 -18.62 5.28
CA GLN A 555 8.36 -19.52 6.43
C GLN A 555 9.43 -19.35 7.52
N THR A 556 10.59 -18.81 7.15
CA THR A 556 11.73 -18.56 8.05
C THR A 556 11.89 -17.06 8.27
N GLN A 557 12.18 -16.69 9.50
CA GLN A 557 12.56 -15.35 9.89
C GLN A 557 14.07 -15.27 10.10
N ILE A 558 14.67 -14.17 9.68
CA ILE A 558 16.08 -13.91 9.84
C ILE A 558 16.25 -12.96 11.01
N MET A 559 16.74 -13.47 12.13
CA MET A 559 17.07 -12.70 13.31
C MET A 559 18.49 -12.18 13.19
N ILE A 560 18.67 -10.87 13.36
CA ILE A 560 19.97 -10.21 13.18
C ILE A 560 20.35 -9.46 14.45
N GLU A 561 21.55 -9.71 14.95
CA GLU A 561 22.17 -8.96 16.05
C GLU A 561 23.57 -8.51 15.61
N LYS A 562 23.89 -7.24 15.86
CA LYS A 562 25.14 -6.60 15.40
C LYS A 562 25.98 -6.14 16.57
N SER A 563 27.28 -6.35 16.49
CA SER A 563 28.31 -5.75 17.35
C SER A 563 29.23 -4.82 16.57
N ILE A 564 30.19 -4.23 17.27
CA ILE A 564 31.28 -3.46 16.68
C ILE A 564 32.12 -4.27 15.68
N VAL A 565 32.29 -5.59 15.88
CA VAL A 565 33.21 -6.41 15.06
C VAL A 565 32.51 -7.34 14.08
N CYS A 566 31.31 -7.82 14.39
CA CYS A 566 30.60 -8.78 13.56
C CYS A 566 29.08 -8.64 13.66
N THR A 567 28.39 -9.22 12.68
CA THR A 567 26.96 -9.43 12.68
C THR A 567 26.66 -10.92 12.79
N GLY A 568 25.80 -11.28 13.73
CA GLY A 568 25.22 -12.61 13.85
C GLY A 568 23.84 -12.63 13.21
N ALA A 569 23.61 -13.59 12.32
CA ALA A 569 22.32 -13.88 11.72
C ALA A 569 21.89 -15.29 12.13
N LEU A 570 20.62 -15.46 12.48
CA LEU A 570 20.03 -16.72 12.85
C LEU A 570 18.76 -16.94 12.04
N LEU A 571 18.69 -18.05 11.31
CA LEU A 571 17.47 -18.47 10.64
C LEU A 571 16.61 -19.22 11.66
N VAL A 572 15.42 -18.68 11.93
CA VAL A 572 14.46 -19.20 12.91
C VAL A 572 13.05 -19.10 12.39
N ASP A 573 12.17 -20.01 12.78
CA ASP A 573 10.76 -19.93 12.39
C ASP A 573 9.98 -18.82 13.15
N ARG A 574 10.52 -18.33 14.27
CA ARG A 574 9.84 -17.37 15.15
C ARG A 574 10.80 -16.61 16.06
N ASP A 575 10.46 -15.35 16.36
CA ASP A 575 11.17 -14.52 17.33
C ASP A 575 10.89 -14.95 18.77
N LEU A 576 11.79 -15.76 19.34
CA LEU A 576 11.78 -16.11 20.75
C LEU A 576 12.84 -15.32 21.50
N ILE A 577 12.43 -14.66 22.58
CA ILE A 577 13.31 -13.85 23.44
C ILE A 577 14.52 -14.66 23.90
N VAL A 578 14.32 -15.93 24.28
CA VAL A 578 15.41 -16.80 24.77
C VAL A 578 16.46 -17.07 23.69
N ILE A 579 16.01 -17.31 22.45
CA ILE A 579 16.89 -17.53 21.29
C ILE A 579 17.62 -16.23 20.93
N ARG A 580 16.93 -15.08 21.01
CA ARG A 580 17.51 -13.76 20.76
C ARG A 580 18.60 -13.39 21.76
N GLU A 581 18.38 -13.63 23.05
CA GLU A 581 19.41 -13.43 24.07
C GLU A 581 20.59 -14.40 23.86
N GLY A 582 20.33 -15.60 23.37
CA GLY A 582 21.37 -16.52 22.91
C GLY A 582 22.23 -15.92 21.79
N LEU A 583 21.60 -15.41 20.72
CA LEU A 583 22.30 -14.76 19.61
C LEU A 583 23.10 -13.53 20.07
N ARG A 584 22.51 -12.68 20.92
CA ARG A 584 23.20 -11.51 21.50
C ARG A 584 24.43 -11.93 22.29
N SER A 585 24.33 -12.96 23.12
CA SER A 585 25.45 -13.49 23.91
C SER A 585 26.62 -13.97 23.04
N ILE A 586 26.33 -14.58 21.88
CA ILE A 586 27.36 -14.97 20.91
C ILE A 586 28.01 -13.76 20.24
N VAL A 587 27.21 -12.78 19.82
CA VAL A 587 27.72 -11.55 19.19
C VAL A 587 28.56 -10.73 20.17
N GLU A 588 28.17 -10.67 21.45
CA GLU A 588 28.97 -10.06 22.53
C GLU A 588 30.26 -10.84 22.81
N PHE A 589 30.19 -12.17 22.83
CA PHE A 589 31.37 -13.03 22.95
C PHE A 589 32.38 -12.74 21.83
N MET A 590 31.90 -12.54 20.59
CA MET A 590 32.76 -12.18 19.47
C MET A 590 33.44 -10.82 19.67
N ALA A 591 32.70 -9.81 20.12
CA ALA A 591 33.23 -8.48 20.40
C ALA A 591 34.31 -8.47 21.50
N ILE A 592 34.14 -9.29 22.53
CA ILE A 592 35.08 -9.36 23.66
C ILE A 592 36.35 -10.13 23.27
N ASN A 593 36.22 -11.26 22.58
CA ASN A 593 37.33 -12.20 22.37
C ASN A 593 38.07 -11.99 21.04
N TYR A 594 37.43 -11.34 20.07
CA TYR A 594 38.01 -11.08 18.74
C TYR A 594 37.92 -9.59 18.36
N PRO A 595 38.48 -8.66 19.17
CA PRO A 595 38.36 -7.22 18.91
C PRO A 595 39.07 -6.76 17.63
N ARG A 596 39.99 -7.57 17.08
CA ARG A 596 40.73 -7.28 15.84
C ARG A 596 40.06 -7.79 14.58
N LEU A 597 38.80 -8.22 14.65
CA LEU A 597 38.10 -8.76 13.50
C LEU A 597 37.97 -7.74 12.35
N GLU A 598 37.92 -6.45 12.65
CA GLU A 598 37.89 -5.36 11.65
C GLU A 598 39.13 -5.36 10.74
N GLU A 599 40.28 -5.84 11.24
CA GLU A 599 41.56 -5.91 10.52
C GLU A 599 41.86 -7.33 10.02
N TRP A 600 40.91 -8.27 10.17
CA TRP A 600 41.11 -9.65 9.77
C TRP A 600 41.38 -9.74 8.27
N ASP A 601 42.26 -10.64 7.84
CA ASP A 601 42.60 -10.87 6.43
C ASP A 601 41.88 -12.10 5.83
N GLY A 602 41.05 -12.77 6.63
CA GLY A 602 40.34 -14.01 6.26
C GLY A 602 41.02 -15.29 6.74
N TYR A 603 42.27 -15.23 7.22
CA TYR A 603 43.05 -16.43 7.56
C TYR A 603 43.83 -16.35 8.89
N SER A 604 44.07 -15.14 9.41
CA SER A 604 44.99 -14.87 10.53
C SER A 604 44.43 -15.10 11.93
N ILE A 605 43.13 -15.38 12.08
CA ILE A 605 42.44 -15.52 13.37
C ILE A 605 41.84 -16.94 13.47
N ASP A 606 42.09 -17.61 14.59
CA ASP A 606 41.49 -18.90 14.92
C ASP A 606 40.14 -18.72 15.63
N PHE A 607 39.09 -19.35 15.12
CA PHE A 607 37.72 -19.31 15.67
C PHE A 607 37.29 -20.64 16.34
N SER A 608 38.23 -21.53 16.65
CA SER A 608 37.97 -22.84 17.26
C SER A 608 37.12 -22.78 18.54
N ALA A 609 37.24 -21.70 19.33
CA ALA A 609 36.48 -21.51 20.56
C ALA A 609 35.01 -21.05 20.36
N VAL A 610 34.64 -20.61 19.15
CA VAL A 610 33.31 -20.04 18.88
C VAL A 610 32.23 -21.12 18.82
N ARG A 611 32.47 -22.22 18.09
CA ARG A 611 31.49 -23.31 17.96
C ARG A 611 31.09 -23.96 19.30
N PRO A 612 32.03 -24.31 20.20
CA PRO A 612 31.68 -24.79 21.54
C PRO A 612 30.82 -23.79 22.32
N LYS A 613 31.11 -22.49 22.18
CA LYS A 613 30.35 -21.43 22.86
C LYS A 613 28.94 -21.30 22.29
N VAL A 614 28.78 -21.35 20.97
CA VAL A 614 27.47 -21.39 20.30
C VAL A 614 26.66 -22.59 20.78
N ASN A 615 27.25 -23.79 20.74
CA ASN A 615 26.56 -24.99 21.17
C ASN A 615 26.14 -24.90 22.63
N GLN A 616 26.98 -24.39 23.53
CA GLN A 616 26.62 -24.19 24.92
C GLN A 616 25.42 -23.24 25.07
N VAL A 617 25.53 -22.03 24.52
CA VAL A 617 24.52 -20.98 24.68
C VAL A 617 23.17 -21.40 24.13
N PHE A 618 23.16 -22.03 22.95
CA PHE A 618 21.92 -22.46 22.35
C PHE A 618 21.39 -23.77 22.96
N ASN A 619 22.23 -24.69 23.45
CA ASN A 619 21.71 -25.84 24.21
C ASN A 619 20.95 -25.37 25.47
N ASP A 620 21.49 -24.36 26.17
CA ASP A 620 20.83 -23.75 27.33
C ASP A 620 19.54 -23.00 26.92
N ALA A 621 19.57 -22.28 25.79
CA ALA A 621 18.41 -21.54 25.30
C ALA A 621 17.28 -22.46 24.81
N LEU A 622 17.63 -23.53 24.11
CA LEU A 622 16.69 -24.45 23.48
C LEU A 622 16.06 -25.39 24.51
N SER A 623 16.85 -25.88 25.49
CA SER A 623 16.32 -26.68 26.60
C SER A 623 15.34 -25.92 27.52
N ALA A 624 15.37 -24.58 27.50
CA ALA A 624 14.40 -23.73 28.19
C ALA A 624 13.05 -23.60 27.45
N ILE A 625 12.95 -24.07 26.21
CA ILE A 625 11.74 -24.03 25.40
C ILE A 625 10.99 -25.37 25.57
N LYS A 626 9.70 -25.32 25.91
CA LYS A 626 8.86 -26.53 25.88
C LYS A 626 8.79 -27.05 24.44
N ASN A 627 9.06 -28.34 24.25
CA ASN A 627 9.03 -29.06 22.96
C ASN A 627 10.21 -28.76 22.00
N TYR A 628 11.41 -28.52 22.54
CA TYR A 628 12.67 -28.64 21.79
C TYR A 628 13.33 -30.00 22.00
#